data_AF-D3EIR3-F1
#
_entry.id   AF-D3EIR3-F1
#
_cell.length_a   1.000
_cell.length_b   1.000
_cell.length_c   1.000
_cell.angle_alpha   90.00
_cell.angle_beta   90.00
_cell.angle_gamma   90.00
#
_symmetry.space_group_name_H-M   'P 1'
#
loop_
_entity.id
_entity.type
_entity.pdbx_description
1 polymer ?
#
loop_
_entity_poly.entity_id
_entity_poly.type
_entity_poly.pdbx_seq_one_letter_code
_entity_poly.pdbx_strand_id
1 'polypeptide(L)'
;MVDKEYYLKLSKEAQDNYKFYKEEAESSICRREYTISKRYDISPYWYGRQSTVPGEITEEETDTYYEFDNHDRLRISACDELIDGYAYTVYEENRIITRLYVRGVLDSIKEYLIYDGFIKRCIEYSARNDKLQYEDYIYEGERLIQVYQPQYESNSGYFEHLVRTYFEYDEKGILSRVLDGTKGVIYVMMLAEEVALLREEVKKGLIAALREIIGNVSRVLVDRSCCFLAIFLHDEAHTVYSPIFQPGLQNIRDEQVDNKKDYETIWNSGEHPVKYQQELTDQELIQKLRNLIMFWRNTDDWWEEGMKLWQEVAYSLNETNWSENFILAEDFIVFVDREGLDVTNGELEKSIPLVKLELLRSKGLVPVH
;
A
#
# COMPACT_ATOMS: atom_id res chain seq x y z
N MET A 1 -19.33 -16.98 -12.54
CA MET A 1 -18.67 -16.16 -13.58
C MET A 1 -19.67 -15.08 -13.98
N VAL A 2 -19.27 -13.82 -14.01
CA VAL A 2 -20.17 -12.71 -14.39
C VAL A 2 -20.32 -12.73 -15.92
N ASP A 3 -21.55 -12.74 -16.42
CA ASP A 3 -21.85 -12.83 -17.86
C ASP A 3 -21.86 -11.43 -18.50
N LYS A 4 -20.82 -11.12 -19.29
CA LYS A 4 -20.73 -9.84 -20.01
C LYS A 4 -21.85 -9.67 -21.03
N GLU A 5 -22.33 -10.75 -21.66
CA GLU A 5 -23.41 -10.66 -22.65
C GLU A 5 -24.73 -10.24 -22.00
N TYR A 6 -24.96 -10.66 -20.76
CA TYR A 6 -26.10 -10.21 -19.96
C TYR A 6 -26.08 -8.68 -19.77
N TYR A 7 -24.97 -8.10 -19.33
CA TYR A 7 -24.87 -6.65 -19.09
C TYR A 7 -24.86 -5.83 -20.38
N LEU A 8 -24.38 -6.39 -21.50
CA LEU A 8 -24.52 -5.78 -22.82
C LEU A 8 -25.99 -5.67 -23.23
N LYS A 9 -26.78 -6.74 -23.03
CA LYS A 9 -28.23 -6.73 -23.31
C LYS A 9 -28.95 -5.74 -22.41
N LEU A 10 -28.62 -5.72 -21.11
CA LEU A 10 -29.18 -4.80 -20.14
C LEU A 10 -28.86 -3.34 -20.49
N SER A 11 -27.65 -3.06 -20.97
CA SER A 11 -27.24 -1.71 -21.40
C SER A 11 -28.00 -1.23 -22.62
N LYS A 12 -28.18 -2.10 -23.61
CA LYS A 12 -28.98 -1.78 -24.79
C LYS A 12 -30.43 -1.47 -24.40
N GLU A 13 -31.02 -2.33 -23.57
CA GLU A 13 -32.37 -2.15 -23.06
C GLU A 13 -32.52 -0.83 -22.28
N ALA A 14 -31.59 -0.54 -21.36
CA ALA A 14 -31.56 0.70 -20.60
C ALA A 14 -31.45 1.95 -21.47
N GLN A 15 -30.68 1.88 -22.56
CA GLN A 15 -30.57 3.00 -23.50
C GLN A 15 -31.86 3.18 -24.32
N ASP A 16 -32.45 2.09 -24.80
CA ASP A 16 -33.68 2.11 -25.60
C ASP A 16 -34.88 2.61 -24.77
N ASN A 17 -34.89 2.34 -23.46
CA ASN A 17 -35.96 2.69 -22.53
C ASN A 17 -35.65 3.84 -21.56
N TYR A 18 -34.65 4.69 -21.87
CA TYR A 18 -34.24 5.81 -21.00
C TYR A 18 -35.40 6.66 -20.48
N LYS A 19 -36.32 7.09 -21.36
CA LYS A 19 -37.47 7.93 -20.97
C LYS A 19 -38.39 7.23 -19.98
N PHE A 20 -38.65 5.94 -20.21
CA PHE A 20 -39.48 5.13 -19.33
C PHE A 20 -38.88 5.06 -17.92
N TYR A 21 -37.59 4.74 -17.81
CA TYR A 21 -36.92 4.64 -16.50
C TYR A 21 -36.85 5.97 -15.76
N LYS A 22 -36.64 7.06 -16.50
CA LYS A 22 -36.69 8.40 -15.94
C LYS A 22 -38.07 8.73 -15.37
N GLU A 23 -39.12 8.58 -16.19
CA GLU A 23 -40.51 8.88 -15.79
C GLU A 23 -40.96 8.01 -14.61
N GLU A 24 -40.59 6.72 -14.62
CA GLU A 24 -40.88 5.79 -13.52
C GLU A 24 -40.24 6.25 -12.21
N ALA A 25 -38.96 6.63 -12.24
CA ALA A 25 -38.26 7.14 -11.05
C ALA A 25 -38.88 8.46 -10.55
N GLU A 26 -39.06 9.44 -11.43
CA GLU A 26 -39.64 10.76 -11.11
C GLU A 26 -41.06 10.65 -10.54
N SER A 27 -41.88 9.72 -11.05
CA SER A 27 -43.25 9.50 -10.57
C SER A 27 -43.33 8.95 -9.14
N SER A 28 -42.24 8.38 -8.63
CA SER A 28 -42.16 7.74 -7.31
C SER A 28 -41.61 8.66 -6.20
N ILE A 29 -41.18 9.87 -6.54
CA ILE A 29 -40.50 10.78 -5.61
C ILE A 29 -41.46 11.44 -4.63
N CYS A 30 -41.06 11.49 -3.36
CA CYS A 30 -41.74 12.29 -2.33
C CYS A 30 -40.81 13.24 -1.55
N ARG A 31 -39.48 13.09 -1.69
CA ARG A 31 -38.49 13.95 -1.03
C ARG A 31 -37.30 14.19 -1.95
N ARG A 32 -36.79 15.44 -1.96
CA ARG A 32 -35.53 15.84 -2.58
C ARG A 32 -34.62 16.47 -1.54
N GLU A 33 -33.32 16.18 -1.63
CA GLU A 33 -32.28 16.77 -0.79
C GLU A 33 -31.14 17.29 -1.67
N TYR A 34 -30.76 18.55 -1.48
CA TYR A 34 -29.60 19.17 -2.11
C TYR A 34 -28.37 19.02 -1.22
N THR A 35 -27.22 18.75 -1.82
CA THR A 35 -25.98 18.56 -1.07
C THR A 35 -24.82 19.29 -1.72
N ILE A 36 -23.82 19.64 -0.90
CA ILE A 36 -22.59 20.30 -1.38
C ILE A 36 -21.59 19.33 -2.04
N SER A 37 -21.77 18.01 -1.82
CA SER A 37 -20.94 16.93 -2.37
C SER A 37 -21.65 15.58 -2.22
N LYS A 38 -20.99 14.49 -2.63
CA LYS A 38 -21.52 13.12 -2.54
C LYS A 38 -21.97 12.78 -1.12
N ARG A 39 -23.25 12.46 -0.92
CA ARG A 39 -23.84 12.12 0.40
C ARG A 39 -24.43 10.70 0.52
N TYR A 40 -24.95 10.12 -0.56
CA TYR A 40 -25.56 8.80 -0.54
C TYR A 40 -24.91 7.87 -1.56
N ASP A 41 -24.71 6.61 -1.15
CA ASP A 41 -24.28 5.52 -2.04
C ASP A 41 -24.95 4.22 -1.59
N ILE A 42 -25.25 3.33 -2.54
CA ILE A 42 -25.87 2.02 -2.29
C ILE A 42 -24.80 1.01 -1.86
N SER A 43 -23.56 1.22 -2.27
CA SER A 43 -22.42 0.37 -1.93
C SER A 43 -22.16 0.41 -0.42
N PRO A 44 -22.14 -0.75 0.27
CA PRO A 44 -21.90 -0.80 1.71
C PRO A 44 -20.61 -0.09 2.11
N TYR A 45 -20.64 0.78 3.12
CA TYR A 45 -19.44 1.47 3.65
C TYR A 45 -18.68 2.37 2.65
N TRP A 46 -19.31 2.86 1.57
CA TRP A 46 -18.65 3.71 0.56
C TRP A 46 -17.74 4.81 1.14
N TYR A 47 -18.23 5.59 2.11
CA TYR A 47 -17.44 6.66 2.76
C TYR A 47 -16.23 6.16 3.54
N GLY A 48 -16.38 5.03 4.24
CA GLY A 48 -15.27 4.39 4.95
C GLY A 48 -14.17 3.91 4.03
N ARG A 49 -14.48 3.65 2.75
CA ARG A 49 -13.51 3.22 1.73
C ARG A 49 -12.67 4.36 1.18
N GLN A 50 -13.31 5.51 0.94
CA GLN A 50 -12.70 6.64 0.25
C GLN A 50 -12.07 7.65 1.22
N SER A 51 -12.16 7.40 2.55
CA SER A 51 -11.82 8.39 3.58
C SER A 51 -12.52 9.74 3.35
N THR A 52 -13.70 9.70 2.73
CA THR A 52 -14.49 10.89 2.39
C THR A 52 -15.55 11.12 3.45
N VAL A 53 -15.78 12.40 3.77
CA VAL A 53 -16.89 12.80 4.63
C VAL A 53 -18.13 12.95 3.74
N PRO A 54 -19.29 12.38 4.11
CA PRO A 54 -20.54 12.61 3.39
C PRO A 54 -20.84 14.10 3.28
N GLY A 55 -21.28 14.53 2.09
CA GLY A 55 -21.69 15.91 1.86
C GLY A 55 -22.80 16.36 2.81
N GLU A 56 -22.75 17.62 3.23
CA GLU A 56 -23.79 18.23 4.05
C GLU A 56 -25.05 18.51 3.22
N ILE A 57 -26.22 18.35 3.86
CA ILE A 57 -27.51 18.75 3.27
C ILE A 57 -27.61 20.27 3.38
N THR A 58 -28.09 20.89 2.30
CA THR A 58 -28.34 22.33 2.25
C THR A 58 -29.77 22.63 1.81
N GLU A 59 -30.28 23.79 2.22
CA GLU A 59 -31.54 24.35 1.73
C GLU A 59 -31.38 25.04 0.37
N GLU A 60 -30.15 25.39 0.00
CA GLU A 60 -29.83 26.00 -1.29
C GLU A 60 -29.85 24.94 -2.40
N GLU A 61 -30.45 25.27 -3.54
CA GLU A 61 -30.42 24.41 -4.71
C GLU A 61 -28.98 24.31 -5.25
N THR A 62 -28.47 23.08 -5.31
CA THR A 62 -27.16 22.74 -5.86
C THR A 62 -27.30 21.79 -7.05
N ASP A 63 -26.23 21.66 -7.85
CA ASP A 63 -26.20 20.72 -8.96
C ASP A 63 -26.24 19.25 -8.50
N THR A 64 -25.74 18.98 -7.28
CA THR A 64 -25.73 17.65 -6.68
C THR A 64 -26.92 17.46 -5.75
N TYR A 65 -27.83 16.56 -6.11
CA TYR A 65 -29.02 16.27 -5.30
C TYR A 65 -29.45 14.81 -5.38
N TYR A 66 -30.29 14.42 -4.43
CA TYR A 66 -30.80 13.07 -4.28
C TYR A 66 -32.30 13.10 -4.05
N GLU A 67 -33.01 12.15 -4.65
CA GLU A 67 -34.47 12.03 -4.51
C GLU A 67 -34.87 10.64 -4.04
N PHE A 68 -35.88 10.62 -3.17
CA PHE A 68 -36.29 9.45 -2.42
C PHE A 68 -37.77 9.14 -2.64
N ASP A 69 -38.11 7.85 -2.56
CA ASP A 69 -39.48 7.39 -2.49
C ASP A 69 -40.06 7.45 -1.06
N ASN A 70 -41.34 7.06 -0.94
CA ASN A 70 -42.07 7.03 0.33
C ASN A 70 -41.58 5.98 1.35
N HIS A 71 -40.59 5.16 0.98
CA HIS A 71 -39.90 4.22 1.87
C HIS A 71 -38.47 4.67 2.18
N ASP A 72 -38.14 5.95 1.93
CA ASP A 72 -36.80 6.53 2.10
C ASP A 72 -35.71 5.88 1.24
N ARG A 73 -36.09 5.23 0.13
CA ARG A 73 -35.12 4.60 -0.78
C ARG A 73 -34.68 5.60 -1.84
N LEU A 74 -33.37 5.65 -2.08
CA LEU A 74 -32.78 6.52 -3.12
C LEU A 74 -33.25 6.08 -4.51
N ARG A 75 -33.93 6.97 -5.24
CA ARG A 75 -34.46 6.71 -6.59
C ARG A 75 -33.68 7.45 -7.67
N ILE A 76 -33.23 8.66 -7.36
CA ILE A 76 -32.48 9.51 -8.30
C ILE A 76 -31.27 10.09 -7.59
N SER A 77 -30.08 10.00 -8.20
CA SER A 77 -28.92 10.82 -7.84
C SER A 77 -28.49 11.67 -9.03
N ALA A 78 -28.29 12.97 -8.81
CA ALA A 78 -27.90 13.93 -9.84
C ALA A 78 -26.53 14.51 -9.53
N CYS A 79 -25.69 14.62 -10.56
CA CYS A 79 -24.32 15.13 -10.52
C CYS A 79 -23.45 14.56 -9.38
N ASP A 80 -23.72 13.31 -8.98
CA ASP A 80 -23.03 12.61 -7.90
C ASP A 80 -21.68 12.01 -8.36
N GLU A 81 -21.63 11.51 -9.60
CA GLU A 81 -20.44 10.87 -10.18
C GLU A 81 -19.87 11.63 -11.39
N LEU A 82 -20.74 12.32 -12.15
CA LEU A 82 -20.38 12.98 -13.40
C LEU A 82 -21.18 14.28 -13.55
N ILE A 83 -20.56 15.31 -14.11
CA ILE A 83 -21.25 16.55 -14.50
C ILE A 83 -22.35 16.20 -15.52
N ASP A 84 -23.56 16.72 -15.32
CA ASP A 84 -24.76 16.36 -16.08
C ASP A 84 -25.15 14.87 -15.99
N GLY A 85 -24.68 14.17 -14.95
CA GLY A 85 -24.94 12.76 -14.70
C GLY A 85 -26.20 12.55 -13.86
N TYR A 86 -27.07 11.63 -14.27
CA TYR A 86 -28.29 11.26 -13.57
C TYR A 86 -28.36 9.75 -13.43
N ALA A 87 -28.40 9.24 -12.21
CA ALA A 87 -28.60 7.85 -11.92
C ALA A 87 -30.05 7.58 -11.53
N TYR A 88 -30.67 6.57 -12.16
CA TYR A 88 -32.03 6.13 -11.84
C TYR A 88 -31.98 4.71 -11.25
N THR A 89 -32.53 4.57 -10.05
CA THR A 89 -32.42 3.35 -9.24
C THR A 89 -33.77 2.65 -9.09
N VAL A 90 -33.80 1.36 -9.41
CA VAL A 90 -34.94 0.47 -9.19
C VAL A 90 -34.60 -0.61 -8.17
N TYR A 91 -35.57 -0.93 -7.31
CA TYR A 91 -35.45 -1.95 -6.28
C TYR A 91 -36.37 -3.11 -6.63
N GLU A 92 -35.79 -4.30 -6.71
CA GLU A 92 -36.47 -5.57 -6.88
C GLU A 92 -36.24 -6.44 -5.63
N GLU A 93 -36.94 -7.58 -5.52
CA GLU A 93 -36.90 -8.44 -4.32
C GLU A 93 -35.48 -8.90 -3.94
N ASN A 94 -34.66 -9.23 -4.94
CA ASN A 94 -33.32 -9.80 -4.75
C ASN A 94 -32.21 -8.97 -5.39
N ARG A 95 -32.50 -7.75 -5.86
CA ARG A 95 -31.49 -6.87 -6.47
C ARG A 95 -31.90 -5.41 -6.53
N ILE A 96 -30.90 -4.55 -6.68
CA ILE A 96 -31.06 -3.12 -6.96
C ILE A 96 -30.31 -2.83 -8.26
N ILE A 97 -30.94 -2.11 -9.19
CA ILE A 97 -30.30 -1.73 -10.45
C ILE A 97 -30.26 -0.22 -10.53
N THR A 98 -29.08 0.34 -10.71
CA THR A 98 -28.84 1.77 -10.93
C THR A 98 -28.31 1.97 -12.34
N ARG A 99 -28.93 2.88 -13.08
CA ARG A 99 -28.56 3.24 -14.46
C ARG A 99 -28.09 4.68 -14.49
N LEU A 100 -26.81 4.91 -14.77
CA LEU A 100 -26.23 6.24 -14.87
C LEU A 100 -26.28 6.72 -16.32
N TYR A 101 -26.83 7.91 -16.54
CA TYR A 101 -26.87 8.57 -17.84
C TYR A 101 -26.18 9.93 -17.78
N VAL A 102 -25.42 10.25 -18.82
CA VAL A 102 -24.87 11.59 -19.05
C VAL A 102 -25.51 12.15 -20.30
N ARG A 103 -26.24 13.27 -20.17
CA ARG A 103 -26.95 13.91 -21.29
C ARG A 103 -27.86 12.94 -22.06
N GLY A 104 -28.50 12.02 -21.35
CA GLY A 104 -29.41 11.01 -21.91
C GLY A 104 -28.73 9.81 -22.60
N VAL A 105 -27.40 9.73 -22.56
CA VAL A 105 -26.63 8.58 -23.02
C VAL A 105 -26.21 7.76 -21.81
N LEU A 106 -26.41 6.44 -21.86
CA LEU A 106 -26.04 5.53 -20.79
C LEU A 106 -24.51 5.51 -20.63
N ASP A 107 -24.04 5.79 -19.43
CA ASP A 107 -22.63 5.73 -19.06
C ASP A 107 -22.30 4.37 -18.41
N SER A 108 -23.05 3.98 -17.38
CA SER A 108 -22.88 2.70 -16.70
C SER A 108 -24.18 2.13 -16.11
N ILE A 109 -24.16 0.81 -15.86
CA ILE A 109 -25.18 0.11 -15.07
C ILE A 109 -24.50 -0.57 -13.89
N LYS A 110 -25.02 -0.32 -12.69
CA LYS A 110 -24.64 -1.01 -11.45
C LYS A 110 -25.79 -1.92 -11.00
N GLU A 111 -25.52 -3.20 -10.80
CA GLU A 111 -26.46 -4.18 -10.24
C GLU A 111 -25.93 -4.69 -8.89
N TYR A 112 -26.73 -4.50 -7.85
CA TYR A 112 -26.46 -4.96 -6.50
C TYR A 112 -27.31 -6.20 -6.22
N LEU A 113 -26.68 -7.35 -5.99
CA LEU A 113 -27.38 -8.60 -5.70
C LEU A 113 -27.57 -8.74 -4.19
N ILE A 114 -28.81 -8.98 -3.79
CA ILE A 114 -29.23 -9.11 -2.39
C ILE A 114 -29.47 -10.58 -2.06
N TYR A 115 -28.90 -11.02 -0.94
CA TYR A 115 -29.15 -12.35 -0.36
C TYR A 115 -29.26 -12.22 1.16
N ASP A 116 -30.30 -12.82 1.72
CA ASP A 116 -30.65 -12.74 3.15
C ASP A 116 -30.71 -11.29 3.68
N GLY A 117 -31.21 -10.35 2.86
CA GLY A 117 -31.34 -8.93 3.22
C GLY A 117 -30.05 -8.11 3.09
N PHE A 118 -28.92 -8.71 2.69
CA PHE A 118 -27.65 -8.01 2.51
C PHE A 118 -27.24 -7.94 1.05
N ILE A 119 -26.64 -6.82 0.64
CA ILE A 119 -25.96 -6.72 -0.65
C ILE A 119 -24.71 -7.61 -0.57
N LYS A 120 -24.66 -8.69 -1.33
CA LYS A 120 -23.52 -9.63 -1.38
C LYS A 120 -22.59 -9.40 -2.55
N ARG A 121 -23.07 -8.74 -3.61
CA ARG A 121 -22.27 -8.43 -4.79
C ARG A 121 -22.75 -7.15 -5.45
N CYS A 122 -21.82 -6.33 -5.92
CA CYS A 122 -22.08 -5.25 -6.87
C CYS A 122 -21.39 -5.59 -8.20
N ILE A 123 -22.08 -5.42 -9.31
CA ILE A 123 -21.50 -5.55 -10.64
C ILE A 123 -21.74 -4.26 -11.38
N GLU A 124 -20.67 -3.64 -11.87
CA GLU A 124 -20.75 -2.45 -12.70
C GLU A 124 -20.28 -2.79 -14.11
N TYR A 125 -21.09 -2.42 -15.09
CA TYR A 125 -20.71 -2.39 -16.49
C TYR A 125 -20.71 -0.95 -17.00
N SER A 126 -19.52 -0.43 -17.30
CA SER A 126 -19.34 0.86 -17.96
C SER A 126 -19.47 0.66 -19.47
N ALA A 127 -20.62 1.08 -20.03
CA ALA A 127 -20.90 0.98 -21.45
C ALA A 127 -19.92 1.85 -22.27
N ARG A 128 -19.53 3.01 -21.73
CA ARG A 128 -18.57 3.93 -22.35
C ARG A 128 -17.19 3.30 -22.56
N ASN A 129 -16.71 2.53 -21.59
CA ASN A 129 -15.36 1.96 -21.57
C ASN A 129 -15.33 0.48 -21.95
N ASP A 130 -16.49 -0.13 -22.25
CA ASP A 130 -16.67 -1.57 -22.40
C ASP A 130 -16.00 -2.39 -21.27
N LYS A 131 -16.11 -1.87 -20.05
CA LYS A 131 -15.44 -2.40 -18.86
C LYS A 131 -16.47 -2.99 -17.90
N LEU A 132 -16.23 -4.24 -17.50
CA LEU A 132 -17.01 -4.95 -16.49
C LEU A 132 -16.17 -5.11 -15.23
N GLN A 133 -16.70 -4.69 -14.09
CA GLN A 133 -16.08 -4.84 -12.78
C GLN A 133 -17.11 -5.35 -11.78
N TYR A 134 -16.64 -6.01 -10.72
CA TYR A 134 -17.52 -6.47 -9.66
C TYR A 134 -16.82 -6.43 -8.32
N GLU A 135 -17.62 -6.32 -7.27
CA GLU A 135 -17.20 -6.42 -5.89
C GLU A 135 -18.02 -7.50 -5.20
N ASP A 136 -17.39 -8.30 -4.34
CA ASP A 136 -18.07 -9.21 -3.43
C ASP A 136 -18.02 -8.69 -1.99
N TYR A 137 -19.14 -8.73 -1.30
CA TYR A 137 -19.31 -8.24 0.07
C TYR A 137 -19.48 -9.41 1.02
N ILE A 138 -18.52 -9.57 1.93
CA ILE A 138 -18.42 -10.71 2.84
C ILE A 138 -18.76 -10.23 4.25
N TYR A 139 -19.71 -10.92 4.87
CA TYR A 139 -20.26 -10.56 6.18
C TYR A 139 -20.05 -11.69 7.20
N GLU A 140 -19.91 -11.31 8.46
CA GLU A 140 -20.00 -12.17 9.62
C GLU A 140 -21.19 -11.71 10.48
N GLY A 141 -22.27 -12.48 10.48
CA GLY A 141 -23.57 -12.01 10.97
C GLY A 141 -24.04 -10.80 10.16
N GLU A 142 -24.36 -9.70 10.85
CA GLU A 142 -24.78 -8.43 10.23
C GLU A 142 -23.60 -7.50 9.89
N ARG A 143 -22.36 -7.88 10.25
CA ARG A 143 -21.17 -7.04 10.09
C ARG A 143 -20.46 -7.34 8.78
N LEU A 144 -20.22 -6.33 7.95
CA LEU A 144 -19.33 -6.45 6.79
C LEU A 144 -17.88 -6.55 7.29
N ILE A 145 -17.20 -7.64 6.93
CA ILE A 145 -15.81 -7.87 7.34
C ILE A 145 -14.83 -7.69 6.19
N GLN A 146 -15.28 -7.91 4.94
CA GLN A 146 -14.40 -7.80 3.78
C GLN A 146 -15.15 -7.40 2.50
N VAL A 147 -14.49 -6.60 1.65
CA VAL A 147 -14.89 -6.39 0.25
C VAL A 147 -13.80 -7.00 -0.64
N TYR A 148 -14.18 -7.85 -1.60
CA TYR A 148 -13.28 -8.45 -2.58
C TYR A 148 -13.43 -7.78 -3.95
N GLN A 149 -12.30 -7.47 -4.58
CA GLN A 149 -12.18 -6.69 -5.82
C GLN A 149 -12.71 -5.24 -5.79
N PRO A 150 -12.65 -4.50 -4.67
CA PRO A 150 -12.90 -3.07 -4.75
C PRO A 150 -11.81 -2.36 -5.58
N GLN A 151 -12.17 -1.24 -6.18
CA GLN A 151 -11.18 -0.34 -6.76
C GLN A 151 -10.52 0.46 -5.62
N TYR A 152 -9.19 0.40 -5.54
CA TYR A 152 -8.43 1.20 -4.57
C TYR A 152 -7.76 2.36 -5.29
N GLU A 153 -8.28 3.56 -5.06
CA GLU A 153 -7.69 4.80 -5.55
C GLU A 153 -6.82 5.37 -4.43
N SER A 154 -5.51 5.25 -4.56
CA SER A 154 -4.57 5.87 -3.63
C SER A 154 -4.13 7.23 -4.18
N ASN A 155 -3.94 8.21 -3.30
CA ASN A 155 -3.47 9.57 -3.68
C ASN A 155 -2.16 9.58 -4.50
N SER A 156 -1.41 8.48 -4.51
CA SER A 156 -0.11 8.36 -5.18
C SER A 156 -0.15 7.67 -6.55
N GLY A 157 -1.29 7.19 -7.04
CA GLY A 157 -1.41 6.42 -8.29
C GLY A 157 -0.71 5.05 -8.33
N TYR A 158 0.23 4.83 -7.41
CA TYR A 158 1.10 3.65 -7.30
C TYR A 158 0.34 2.31 -7.27
N PHE A 159 -0.89 2.28 -6.74
CA PHE A 159 -1.68 1.06 -6.62
C PHE A 159 -2.85 0.98 -7.61
N GLU A 160 -3.04 1.97 -8.49
CA GLU A 160 -4.16 2.03 -9.43
C GLU A 160 -4.16 0.86 -10.44
N HIS A 161 -2.98 0.29 -10.70
CA HIS A 161 -2.81 -0.85 -11.61
C HIS A 161 -3.10 -2.21 -10.95
N LEU A 162 -3.30 -2.26 -9.63
CA LEU A 162 -3.48 -3.54 -8.94
C LEU A 162 -4.82 -4.18 -9.31
N VAL A 163 -4.73 -5.34 -9.93
CA VAL A 163 -5.88 -6.17 -10.25
C VAL A 163 -6.18 -7.03 -9.03
N ARG A 164 -7.39 -6.88 -8.45
CA ARG A 164 -7.91 -7.56 -7.24
C ARG A 164 -7.32 -6.99 -5.95
N THR A 165 -8.13 -6.26 -5.20
CA THR A 165 -7.81 -5.85 -3.83
C THR A 165 -8.78 -6.49 -2.84
N TYR A 166 -8.47 -6.35 -1.55
CA TYR A 166 -9.35 -6.75 -0.44
C TYR A 166 -9.38 -5.64 0.59
N PHE A 167 -10.57 -5.16 0.95
CA PHE A 167 -10.72 -4.19 2.04
C PHE A 167 -11.18 -4.95 3.28
N GLU A 168 -10.48 -4.80 4.40
CA GLU A 168 -10.83 -5.40 5.69
C GLU A 168 -11.25 -4.31 6.67
N TYR A 169 -12.31 -4.55 7.44
CA TYR A 169 -12.88 -3.57 8.36
C TYR A 169 -12.76 -4.03 9.81
N ASP A 170 -12.61 -3.06 10.72
CA ASP A 170 -12.58 -3.32 12.15
C ASP A 170 -13.99 -3.60 12.73
N GLU A 171 -14.08 -3.78 14.05
CA GLU A 171 -15.35 -4.01 14.76
C GLU A 171 -16.34 -2.85 14.67
N LYS A 172 -15.87 -1.65 14.32
CA LYS A 172 -16.68 -0.44 14.15
C LYS A 172 -17.05 -0.19 12.69
N GLY A 173 -16.61 -1.05 11.76
CA GLY A 173 -16.83 -0.89 10.33
C GLY A 173 -15.94 0.17 9.69
N ILE A 174 -14.82 0.54 10.33
CA ILE A 174 -13.82 1.44 9.79
C ILE A 174 -12.81 0.61 8.98
N LEU A 175 -12.41 1.12 7.80
CA LEU A 175 -11.41 0.45 6.97
C LEU A 175 -10.11 0.30 7.75
N SER A 176 -9.74 -0.95 8.04
CA SER A 176 -8.57 -1.30 8.84
C SER A 176 -7.37 -1.63 7.97
N ARG A 177 -7.58 -2.34 6.85
CA ARG A 177 -6.50 -2.78 5.94
C ARG A 177 -6.98 -2.83 4.50
N VAL A 178 -6.05 -2.60 3.58
CA VAL A 178 -6.21 -2.95 2.16
C VAL A 178 -5.11 -3.92 1.78
N LEU A 179 -5.50 -5.01 1.12
CA LEU A 179 -4.59 -6.03 0.61
C LEU A 179 -4.61 -6.07 -0.92
N ASP A 180 -3.46 -6.36 -1.53
CA ASP A 180 -3.32 -6.64 -2.95
C ASP A 180 -3.78 -8.08 -3.31
N GLY A 181 -3.72 -8.43 -4.61
CA GLY A 181 -4.12 -9.73 -5.12
C GLY A 181 -3.33 -10.91 -4.57
N THR A 182 -2.15 -10.67 -4.02
CA THR A 182 -1.27 -11.64 -3.33
C THR A 182 -1.42 -11.62 -1.82
N LYS A 183 -2.43 -10.91 -1.30
CA LYS A 183 -2.70 -10.68 0.14
C LYS A 183 -1.65 -9.82 0.84
N GLY A 184 -0.82 -9.14 0.07
CA GLY A 184 0.12 -8.18 0.59
C GLY A 184 -0.55 -6.89 1.06
N VAL A 185 -0.17 -6.37 2.23
CA VAL A 185 -0.71 -5.11 2.78
C VAL A 185 -0.26 -3.92 1.93
N ILE A 186 -1.20 -3.07 1.53
CA ILE A 186 -0.95 -1.80 0.83
C ILE A 186 -1.56 -0.58 1.56
N TYR A 187 -2.42 -0.83 2.54
CA TYR A 187 -2.92 0.16 3.50
C TYR A 187 -3.13 -0.53 4.84
N VAL A 188 -2.87 0.20 5.93
CA VAL A 188 -3.19 -0.24 7.28
C VAL A 188 -3.45 0.97 8.17
N MET A 189 -4.54 0.89 8.94
CA MET A 189 -4.86 1.80 10.03
C MET A 189 -4.32 1.19 11.34
N MET A 190 -3.51 1.95 12.07
CA MET A 190 -3.02 1.61 13.40
C MET A 190 -3.03 2.83 14.31
N LEU A 191 -3.20 2.62 15.60
CA LEU A 191 -3.04 3.67 16.61
C LEU A 191 -1.55 3.95 16.83
N ALA A 192 -1.20 5.20 17.16
CA ALA A 192 0.19 5.61 17.37
C ALA A 192 0.93 4.75 18.41
N GLU A 193 0.24 4.31 19.46
CA GLU A 193 0.79 3.41 20.49
C GLU A 193 1.12 2.02 19.93
N GLU A 194 0.25 1.47 19.07
CA GLU A 194 0.46 0.19 18.41
C GLU A 194 1.65 0.26 17.44
N VAL A 195 1.78 1.36 16.71
CA VAL A 195 2.90 1.62 15.79
C VAL A 195 4.22 1.69 16.56
N ALA A 196 4.25 2.37 17.70
CA ALA A 196 5.44 2.48 18.53
C ALA A 196 5.89 1.09 19.04
N LEU A 197 4.94 0.26 19.49
CA LEU A 197 5.22 -1.11 19.91
C LEU A 197 5.72 -1.97 18.74
N LEU A 198 5.05 -1.90 17.59
CA LEU A 198 5.41 -2.65 16.39
C LEU A 198 6.81 -2.26 15.91
N ARG A 199 7.16 -0.97 15.90
CA ARG A 199 8.49 -0.48 15.53
C ARG A 199 9.59 -1.10 16.38
N GLU A 200 9.40 -1.12 17.70
CA GLU A 200 10.39 -1.69 18.62
C GLU A 200 10.50 -3.21 18.49
N GLU A 201 9.38 -3.90 18.25
CA GLU A 201 9.38 -5.32 17.96
C GLU A 201 10.12 -5.65 16.66
N VAL A 202 9.80 -4.92 15.59
CA VAL A 202 10.46 -5.05 14.28
C VAL A 202 11.95 -4.77 14.40
N LYS A 203 12.36 -3.67 15.05
CA LYS A 203 13.78 -3.34 15.26
C LYS A 203 14.54 -4.49 15.93
N LYS A 204 14.00 -5.06 17.01
CA LYS A 204 14.61 -6.22 17.70
C LYS A 204 14.68 -7.45 16.80
N GLY A 205 13.60 -7.73 16.06
CA GLY A 205 13.55 -8.81 15.08
C GLY A 205 14.59 -8.67 13.98
N LEU A 206 14.73 -7.48 13.40
CA LEU A 206 15.71 -7.19 12.34
C LEU A 206 17.15 -7.34 12.84
N ILE A 207 17.46 -6.88 14.07
CA ILE A 207 18.77 -7.10 14.68
C ILE A 207 19.08 -8.60 14.82
N ALA A 208 18.11 -9.40 15.29
CA ALA A 208 18.29 -10.84 15.42
C ALA A 208 18.48 -11.52 14.05
N ALA A 209 17.63 -11.20 13.08
CA ALA A 209 17.71 -11.73 11.71
C ALA A 209 19.05 -11.39 11.04
N LEU A 210 19.52 -10.15 11.17
CA LEU A 210 20.81 -9.74 10.62
C LEU A 210 22.00 -10.44 11.27
N ARG A 211 21.94 -10.76 12.57
CA ARG A 211 22.97 -11.60 13.21
C ARG A 211 23.02 -12.99 12.59
N GLU A 212 21.87 -13.59 12.30
CA GLU A 212 21.81 -14.89 11.62
C GLU A 212 22.35 -14.80 10.19
N ILE A 213 22.01 -13.74 9.46
CA ILE A 213 22.52 -13.48 8.11
C ILE A 213 24.04 -13.33 8.12
N ILE A 214 24.61 -12.54 9.03
CA ILE A 214 26.07 -12.40 9.20
C ILE A 214 26.70 -13.77 9.49
N GLY A 215 26.07 -14.57 10.36
CA GLY A 215 26.50 -15.95 10.64
C GLY A 215 26.49 -16.84 9.39
N ASN A 216 25.45 -16.76 8.56
CA ASN A 216 25.34 -17.53 7.32
C ASN A 216 26.38 -17.10 6.29
N VAL A 217 26.58 -15.79 6.09
CA VAL A 217 27.64 -15.23 5.25
C VAL A 217 29.00 -15.78 5.68
N SER A 218 29.26 -15.78 6.99
CA SER A 218 30.52 -16.27 7.55
C SER A 218 30.76 -17.77 7.29
N ARG A 219 29.70 -18.59 7.27
CA ARG A 219 29.83 -20.02 6.94
C ARG A 219 30.09 -20.26 5.45
N VAL A 220 29.58 -19.40 4.58
CA VAL A 220 29.74 -19.51 3.12
C VAL A 220 31.11 -18.99 2.67
N LEU A 221 31.66 -17.99 3.35
CA LEU A 221 32.97 -17.41 3.08
C LEU A 221 34.08 -18.17 3.84
N VAL A 222 34.41 -19.39 3.39
CA VAL A 222 35.35 -20.30 4.09
C VAL A 222 36.80 -19.76 4.14
N ASP A 223 37.23 -19.00 3.14
CA ASP A 223 38.61 -18.54 2.95
C ASP A 223 38.72 -17.04 2.63
N ARG A 224 37.64 -16.28 2.83
CA ARG A 224 37.56 -14.86 2.43
C ARG A 224 37.04 -14.03 3.58
N SER A 225 37.74 -12.95 3.89
CA SER A 225 37.27 -12.01 4.90
C SER A 225 36.16 -11.11 4.36
N CYS A 226 35.09 -10.93 5.14
CA CYS A 226 34.02 -10.00 4.87
C CYS A 226 34.28 -8.68 5.60
N CYS A 227 34.32 -7.57 4.87
CA CYS A 227 34.65 -6.26 5.42
C CYS A 227 33.44 -5.35 5.65
N PHE A 228 32.28 -5.68 5.07
CA PHE A 228 31.02 -5.03 5.42
C PHE A 228 29.81 -5.89 5.03
N LEU A 229 28.65 -5.55 5.58
CA LEU A 229 27.35 -5.99 5.09
C LEU A 229 26.51 -4.75 4.76
N ALA A 230 26.24 -4.54 3.48
CA ALA A 230 25.40 -3.43 3.00
C ALA A 230 23.93 -3.86 3.03
N ILE A 231 23.07 -3.01 3.58
CA ILE A 231 21.61 -3.13 3.53
C ILE A 231 21.15 -2.29 2.35
N PHE A 232 20.94 -2.92 1.20
CA PHE A 232 20.61 -2.21 -0.03
C PHE A 232 19.13 -1.83 -0.05
N LEU A 233 18.86 -0.51 -0.01
CA LEU A 233 17.53 0.10 -0.07
C LEU A 233 17.39 0.93 -1.35
N HIS A 234 16.20 0.93 -1.93
CA HIS A 234 15.84 1.77 -3.07
C HIS A 234 14.54 2.53 -2.76
N ASP A 235 14.26 3.62 -3.49
CA ASP A 235 13.02 4.41 -3.39
C ASP A 235 11.76 3.66 -3.91
N GLU A 236 11.64 2.39 -3.55
CA GLU A 236 10.46 1.56 -3.72
C GLU A 236 10.18 0.84 -2.41
N ALA A 237 8.95 0.99 -1.89
CA ALA A 237 8.58 0.52 -0.55
C ALA A 237 8.91 -0.96 -0.28
N HIS A 238 8.86 -1.82 -1.29
CA HIS A 238 9.15 -3.24 -1.13
C HIS A 238 10.62 -3.54 -0.84
N THR A 239 11.54 -2.70 -1.32
CA THR A 239 12.96 -2.86 -1.02
C THR A 239 13.28 -2.48 0.43
N VAL A 240 12.44 -1.67 1.08
CA VAL A 240 12.62 -1.32 2.50
C VAL A 240 12.15 -2.43 3.43
N TYR A 241 11.05 -3.12 3.10
CA TYR A 241 10.57 -4.24 3.92
C TYR A 241 11.13 -5.60 3.52
N SER A 242 11.81 -5.70 2.38
CA SER A 242 12.49 -6.90 1.89
C SER A 242 13.79 -6.52 1.17
N PRO A 243 14.77 -5.96 1.90
CA PRO A 243 16.03 -5.51 1.30
C PRO A 243 16.92 -6.68 0.89
N ILE A 244 17.87 -6.38 0.01
CA ILE A 244 18.99 -7.27 -0.28
C ILE A 244 20.12 -6.92 0.69
N PHE A 245 20.71 -7.95 1.30
CA PHE A 245 21.92 -7.79 2.10
C PHE A 245 23.12 -8.25 1.29
N GLN A 246 24.02 -7.31 0.98
CA GLN A 246 25.18 -7.53 0.12
C GLN A 246 26.47 -7.56 0.95
N PRO A 247 27.13 -8.72 1.08
CA PRO A 247 28.44 -8.79 1.73
C PRO A 247 29.53 -8.18 0.86
N GLY A 248 30.34 -7.31 1.47
CA GLY A 248 31.59 -6.79 0.91
C GLY A 248 32.77 -7.69 1.27
N LEU A 249 33.62 -7.98 0.28
CA LEU A 249 34.83 -8.79 0.48
C LEU A 249 36.05 -7.90 0.67
N GLN A 250 36.85 -8.20 1.70
CA GLN A 250 38.01 -7.41 2.07
C GLN A 250 39.03 -7.30 0.93
N ASN A 251 39.33 -8.41 0.24
CA ASN A 251 40.33 -8.42 -0.83
C ASN A 251 39.96 -7.50 -2.01
N ILE A 252 38.66 -7.32 -2.28
CA ILE A 252 38.19 -6.40 -3.33
C ILE A 252 38.35 -4.95 -2.85
N ARG A 253 37.96 -4.67 -1.60
CA ARG A 253 38.12 -3.34 -0.99
C ARG A 253 39.58 -2.92 -0.94
N ASP A 254 40.47 -3.83 -0.55
CA ASP A 254 41.91 -3.58 -0.46
C ASP A 254 42.49 -3.29 -1.86
N GLU A 255 42.07 -4.03 -2.90
CA GLU A 255 42.44 -3.73 -4.29
C GLU A 255 41.95 -2.35 -4.76
N GLN A 256 40.73 -1.94 -4.38
CA GLN A 256 40.20 -0.61 -4.70
C GLN A 256 41.00 0.50 -4.01
N VAL A 257 41.40 0.29 -2.75
CA VAL A 257 42.25 1.21 -1.99
C VAL A 257 43.64 1.33 -2.62
N ASP A 258 44.28 0.21 -2.97
CA ASP A 258 45.60 0.20 -3.62
C ASP A 258 45.57 0.92 -4.98
N ASN A 259 44.45 0.81 -5.69
CA ASN A 259 44.20 1.52 -6.95
C ASN A 259 43.73 2.97 -6.77
N LYS A 260 43.68 3.50 -5.55
CA LYS A 260 43.30 4.89 -5.21
C LYS A 260 41.91 5.26 -5.74
N LYS A 261 40.95 4.34 -5.63
CA LYS A 261 39.54 4.63 -5.89
C LYS A 261 38.99 5.62 -4.87
N ASP A 262 37.93 6.33 -5.26
CA ASP A 262 37.19 7.23 -4.36
C ASP A 262 36.40 6.44 -3.29
N TYR A 263 35.93 7.14 -2.26
CA TYR A 263 35.22 6.55 -1.13
C TYR A 263 33.90 5.91 -1.55
N GLU A 264 33.19 6.54 -2.49
CA GLU A 264 31.94 6.04 -3.04
C GLU A 264 32.14 4.67 -3.69
N THR A 265 33.21 4.49 -4.47
CA THR A 265 33.56 3.21 -5.09
C THR A 265 33.95 2.15 -4.06
N ILE A 266 34.71 2.54 -3.01
CA ILE A 266 35.15 1.64 -1.93
C ILE A 266 33.96 1.06 -1.15
N TRP A 267 32.89 1.84 -0.99
CA TRP A 267 31.69 1.47 -0.24
C TRP A 267 30.51 1.04 -1.13
N ASN A 268 30.68 1.05 -2.45
CA ASN A 268 29.63 0.63 -3.39
C ASN A 268 29.46 -0.89 -3.34
N SER A 269 28.34 -1.35 -2.77
CA SER A 269 28.07 -2.78 -2.65
C SER A 269 27.89 -3.48 -4.00
N GLY A 270 27.56 -2.75 -5.07
CA GLY A 270 27.43 -3.24 -6.44
C GLY A 270 28.75 -3.69 -7.08
N GLU A 271 29.91 -3.30 -6.54
CA GLU A 271 31.23 -3.76 -6.99
C GLU A 271 31.60 -5.15 -6.44
N HIS A 272 30.76 -5.72 -5.57
CA HIS A 272 31.00 -7.01 -4.92
C HIS A 272 30.18 -8.17 -5.51
N PRO A 273 30.62 -9.43 -5.35
CA PRO A 273 29.94 -10.56 -5.97
C PRO A 273 28.53 -10.80 -5.42
N VAL A 274 27.54 -10.84 -6.32
CA VAL A 274 26.12 -11.06 -5.98
C VAL A 274 25.83 -12.47 -5.43
N LYS A 275 26.70 -13.46 -5.68
CA LYS A 275 26.49 -14.86 -5.26
C LYS A 275 26.46 -15.07 -3.74
N TYR A 276 26.82 -14.06 -2.95
CA TYR A 276 26.79 -14.09 -1.49
C TYR A 276 25.62 -13.27 -0.91
N GLN A 277 24.77 -12.69 -1.76
CA GLN A 277 23.60 -11.95 -1.32
C GLN A 277 22.72 -12.81 -0.41
N GLN A 278 22.12 -12.16 0.56
CA GLN A 278 21.17 -12.75 1.49
C GLN A 278 19.90 -11.91 1.50
N GLU A 279 18.81 -12.51 1.95
CA GLU A 279 17.50 -11.89 2.07
C GLU A 279 16.91 -12.25 3.44
N LEU A 280 15.88 -11.50 3.86
CA LEU A 280 15.07 -11.91 5.00
C LEU A 280 14.25 -13.17 4.63
N THR A 281 14.24 -14.16 5.51
CA THR A 281 13.46 -15.39 5.31
C THR A 281 12.23 -15.48 6.21
N ASP A 282 12.25 -14.79 7.35
CA ASP A 282 11.15 -14.74 8.31
C ASP A 282 9.96 -13.92 7.75
N GLN A 283 8.94 -14.64 7.29
CA GLN A 283 7.74 -14.05 6.71
C GLN A 283 6.92 -13.24 7.72
N GLU A 284 6.96 -13.59 9.01
CA GLU A 284 6.25 -12.83 10.05
C GLU A 284 6.92 -11.48 10.27
N LEU A 285 8.26 -11.46 10.34
CA LEU A 285 9.03 -10.22 10.45
C LEU A 285 8.84 -9.33 9.21
N ILE A 286 8.91 -9.90 8.01
CA ILE A 286 8.67 -9.18 6.75
C ILE A 286 7.27 -8.56 6.76
N GLN A 287 6.24 -9.31 7.20
CA GLN A 287 4.88 -8.79 7.25
C GLN A 287 4.72 -7.66 8.27
N LYS A 288 5.36 -7.77 9.45
CA LYS A 288 5.38 -6.70 10.46
C LYS A 288 6.07 -5.44 9.92
N LEU A 289 7.23 -5.59 9.28
CA LEU A 289 7.93 -4.47 8.66
C LEU A 289 7.11 -3.85 7.51
N ARG A 290 6.48 -4.67 6.66
CA ARG A 290 5.56 -4.20 5.61
C ARG A 290 4.40 -3.39 6.18
N ASN A 291 3.78 -3.84 7.28
CA ASN A 291 2.72 -3.07 7.95
C ASN A 291 3.23 -1.71 8.41
N LEU A 292 4.42 -1.65 9.01
CA LEU A 292 5.01 -0.41 9.49
C LEU A 292 5.33 0.57 8.34
N ILE A 293 5.93 0.08 7.25
CA ILE A 293 6.22 0.90 6.06
C ILE A 293 4.92 1.39 5.40
N MET A 294 3.89 0.54 5.29
CA MET A 294 2.60 0.97 4.74
C MET A 294 1.86 1.94 5.64
N PHE A 295 2.00 1.83 6.97
CA PHE A 295 1.49 2.84 7.89
C PHE A 295 2.15 4.20 7.63
N TRP A 296 3.49 4.26 7.66
CA TRP A 296 4.19 5.51 7.39
C TRP A 296 3.87 6.04 6.00
N ARG A 297 3.68 5.20 4.98
CA ARG A 297 3.29 5.67 3.65
C ARG A 297 1.95 6.41 3.64
N ASN A 298 1.05 6.10 4.58
CA ASN A 298 -0.25 6.74 4.71
C ASN A 298 -0.23 7.97 5.63
N THR A 299 0.74 8.09 6.54
CA THR A 299 0.74 9.13 7.58
C THR A 299 1.93 10.08 7.56
N ASP A 300 3.08 9.64 7.05
CA ASP A 300 4.39 10.29 7.19
C ASP A 300 5.28 10.04 5.95
N ASP A 301 6.57 10.39 6.05
CA ASP A 301 7.57 10.01 5.06
C ASP A 301 8.08 8.58 5.32
N TRP A 302 7.49 7.62 4.61
CA TRP A 302 7.85 6.20 4.72
C TRP A 302 9.32 5.91 4.40
N TRP A 303 9.93 6.71 3.53
CA TRP A 303 11.31 6.52 3.12
C TRP A 303 12.26 6.99 4.21
N GLU A 304 12.05 8.19 4.75
CA GLU A 304 12.86 8.70 5.87
C GLU A 304 12.73 7.84 7.13
N GLU A 305 11.51 7.46 7.52
CA GLU A 305 11.29 6.62 8.71
C GLU A 305 11.85 5.20 8.52
N GLY A 306 11.71 4.63 7.32
CA GLY A 306 12.30 3.35 6.94
C GLY A 306 13.84 3.36 6.98
N MET A 307 14.46 4.38 6.39
CA MET A 307 15.91 4.57 6.43
C MET A 307 16.41 4.70 7.86
N LYS A 308 15.75 5.52 8.68
CA LYS A 308 16.11 5.73 10.09
C LYS A 308 16.06 4.43 10.89
N LEU A 309 15.01 3.62 10.70
CA LEU A 309 14.91 2.30 11.34
C LEU A 309 16.11 1.41 10.97
N TRP A 310 16.45 1.32 9.68
CA TRP A 310 17.58 0.50 9.23
C TRP A 310 18.93 1.04 9.70
N GLN A 311 19.12 2.36 9.77
CA GLN A 311 20.32 2.98 10.34
C GLN A 311 20.46 2.64 11.82
N GLU A 312 19.38 2.68 12.61
CA GLU A 312 19.40 2.26 14.02
C GLU A 312 19.72 0.77 14.20
N VAL A 313 19.22 -0.09 13.31
CA VAL A 313 19.54 -1.53 13.29
C VAL A 313 21.01 -1.75 12.97
N ALA A 314 21.53 -1.10 11.93
CA ALA A 314 22.94 -1.16 11.54
C ALA A 314 23.86 -0.65 12.66
N TYR A 315 23.51 0.47 13.29
CA TYR A 315 24.21 1.03 14.44
C TYR A 315 24.29 0.02 15.59
N SER A 316 23.18 -0.62 15.95
CA SER A 316 23.12 -1.63 17.03
C SER A 316 23.99 -2.86 16.74
N LEU A 317 24.05 -3.29 15.47
CA LEU A 317 24.93 -4.39 15.05
C LEU A 317 26.40 -3.98 15.07
N ASN A 318 26.69 -2.72 14.79
CA ASN A 318 28.03 -2.18 14.86
C ASN A 318 28.55 -2.00 16.29
N GLU A 319 27.69 -1.92 17.30
CA GLU A 319 28.09 -1.99 18.72
C GLU A 319 28.41 -3.42 19.18
N THR A 320 28.00 -4.43 18.41
CA THR A 320 28.29 -5.83 18.76
C THR A 320 29.77 -6.12 18.54
N ASN A 321 30.41 -6.79 19.52
CA ASN A 321 31.77 -7.29 19.36
C ASN A 321 31.77 -8.56 18.48
N TRP A 322 32.39 -8.47 17.31
CA TRP A 322 32.47 -9.54 16.34
C TRP A 322 33.81 -10.30 16.36
N SER A 323 34.69 -10.02 17.32
CA SER A 323 36.07 -10.53 17.36
C SER A 323 36.21 -12.06 17.34
N GLU A 324 35.16 -12.78 17.74
CA GLU A 324 35.15 -14.26 17.72
C GLU A 324 34.87 -14.85 16.33
N ASN A 325 34.45 -14.01 15.38
CA ASN A 325 34.19 -14.40 14.01
C ASN A 325 35.37 -14.05 13.10
N PHE A 326 36.28 -15.01 12.92
CA PHE A 326 37.51 -14.85 12.12
C PHE A 326 37.29 -14.57 10.64
N ILE A 327 36.06 -14.75 10.13
CA ILE A 327 35.70 -14.43 8.74
C ILE A 327 35.38 -12.95 8.58
N LEU A 328 35.08 -12.23 9.66
CA LEU A 328 34.84 -10.80 9.60
C LEU A 328 36.15 -10.04 9.78
N ALA A 329 36.37 -9.03 8.95
CA ALA A 329 37.50 -8.14 9.10
C ALA A 329 37.41 -7.36 10.43
N GLU A 330 38.55 -6.92 10.97
CA GLU A 330 38.59 -6.13 12.21
C GLU A 330 37.78 -4.83 12.13
N ASP A 331 37.66 -4.27 10.92
CA ASP A 331 36.88 -3.06 10.63
C ASP A 331 35.51 -3.37 10.01
N PHE A 332 35.00 -4.58 10.20
CA PHE A 332 33.69 -4.98 9.69
C PHE A 332 32.59 -4.02 10.18
N ILE A 333 31.79 -3.53 9.24
CA ILE A 333 30.61 -2.71 9.53
C ILE A 333 29.35 -3.20 8.81
N VAL A 334 28.20 -2.86 9.39
CA VAL A 334 26.90 -2.93 8.72
C VAL A 334 26.46 -1.50 8.41
N PHE A 335 25.92 -1.22 7.23
CA PHE A 335 25.42 0.11 6.89
C PHE A 335 24.28 0.05 5.88
N VAL A 336 23.51 1.14 5.80
CA VAL A 336 22.47 1.32 4.79
C VAL A 336 23.09 1.83 3.50
N ASP A 337 22.97 1.05 2.43
CA ASP A 337 23.40 1.42 1.09
C ASP A 337 22.17 1.85 0.28
N ARG A 338 22.20 3.09 -0.22
CA ARG A 338 21.14 3.67 -1.04
C ARG A 338 21.76 4.21 -2.31
N GLU A 339 20.99 4.30 -3.38
CA GLU A 339 21.46 4.95 -4.59
C GLU A 339 21.92 6.39 -4.28
N GLY A 340 23.19 6.68 -4.57
CA GLY A 340 23.81 7.97 -4.26
C GLY A 340 24.22 8.16 -2.80
N LEU A 341 24.59 7.09 -2.08
CA LEU A 341 25.23 7.19 -0.75
C LEU A 341 26.43 8.16 -0.79
N ASP A 342 26.32 9.27 -0.06
CA ASP A 342 27.39 10.27 0.02
C ASP A 342 28.25 10.03 1.27
N VAL A 343 29.34 9.30 1.08
CA VAL A 343 30.31 9.01 2.15
C VAL A 343 30.99 10.29 2.62
N THR A 344 31.20 11.26 1.72
CA THR A 344 31.89 12.52 2.04
C THR A 344 31.05 13.49 2.86
N ASN A 345 29.73 13.35 2.83
CA ASN A 345 28.80 14.15 3.62
C ASN A 345 28.28 13.41 4.87
N GLY A 346 28.99 12.36 5.31
CA GLY A 346 28.74 11.68 6.57
C GLY A 346 27.49 10.78 6.60
N GLU A 347 26.94 10.37 5.45
CA GLU A 347 25.78 9.47 5.44
C GLU A 347 26.10 8.10 6.04
N LEU A 348 27.32 7.62 5.80
CA LEU A 348 27.84 6.39 6.38
C LEU A 348 27.93 6.48 7.92
N GLU A 349 28.22 7.67 8.48
CA GLU A 349 28.38 7.89 9.92
C GLU A 349 27.07 7.67 10.70
N LYS A 350 25.90 7.87 10.05
CA LYS A 350 24.58 7.64 10.68
C LYS A 350 24.36 6.19 11.11
N SER A 351 25.07 5.24 10.51
CA SER A 351 24.96 3.80 10.80
C SER A 351 26.08 3.28 11.71
N ILE A 352 27.07 4.09 12.10
CA ILE A 352 28.33 3.61 12.69
C ILE A 352 28.62 4.34 14.01
N PRO A 353 28.82 3.60 15.12
CA PRO A 353 29.29 4.17 16.38
C PRO A 353 30.67 4.82 16.24
N LEU A 354 30.89 5.91 16.99
CA LEU A 354 32.11 6.72 16.91
C LEU A 354 33.41 5.91 16.99
N VAL A 355 33.47 4.88 17.85
CA VAL A 355 34.66 4.04 18.03
C VAL A 355 35.05 3.30 16.74
N LYS A 356 34.07 2.78 15.99
CA LYS A 356 34.32 2.13 14.69
C LYS A 356 34.64 3.15 13.61
N LEU A 357 34.02 4.32 13.66
CA LEU A 357 34.30 5.40 12.73
C LEU A 357 35.76 5.87 12.84
N GLU A 358 36.29 6.02 14.05
CA GLU A 358 37.71 6.34 14.28
C GLU A 358 38.66 5.24 13.75
N LEU A 359 38.28 3.96 13.87
CA LEU A 359 39.02 2.86 13.27
C LEU A 359 39.07 3.00 11.74
N LEU A 360 37.93 3.26 11.09
CA LEU A 360 37.86 3.47 9.65
C LEU A 360 38.69 4.69 9.20
N ARG A 361 38.62 5.80 9.94
CA ARG A 361 39.44 7.02 9.71
C ARG A 361 40.94 6.72 9.79
N SER A 362 41.36 5.96 10.81
CA SER A 362 42.76 5.57 10.99
C SER A 362 43.30 4.70 9.86
N LYS A 363 42.42 3.96 9.19
CA LYS A 363 42.72 3.12 8.02
C LYS A 363 42.56 3.86 6.69
N GLY A 364 42.16 5.13 6.70
CA GLY A 364 41.91 5.93 5.51
C GLY A 364 40.72 5.45 4.68
N LEU A 365 39.76 4.73 5.29
CA LEU A 365 38.58 4.18 4.62
C LEU A 365 37.39 5.15 4.57
N VAL A 366 37.48 6.27 5.28
CA VAL A 366 36.50 7.37 5.28
C VAL A 366 37.26 8.71 5.39
N PRO A 367 36.63 9.85 5.03
CA PRO A 367 37.24 11.17 5.20
C PRO A 367 37.59 11.51 6.64
N VAL A 368 38.61 12.35 6.81
CA VAL A 368 38.93 12.99 8.09
C VAL A 368 38.29 14.37 8.08
N HIS A 369 37.31 14.59 8.96
CA HIS A 369 36.60 15.86 9.10
C HIS A 369 37.16 16.72 10.23
#